data_AF-A0A0A0UDY2-F1
#
_entry.id   AF-A0A0A0UDY2-F1
#
_cell.length_a   1.000
_cell.length_b   1.000
_cell.length_c   1.000
_cell.angle_alpha   90.00
_cell.angle_beta   90.00
_cell.angle_gamma   90.00
#
_symmetry.space_group_name_H-M   'P 1'
#
loop_
_entity.id
_entity.type
_entity.pdbx_description
1 polymer ?
#
loop_
_entity_poly.entity_id
_entity_poly.type
_entity_poly.pdbx_seq_one_letter_code
_entity_poly.pdbx_strand_id
1 'polypeptide(L)' 'ESTADWAKNLNREDFRLLCLDGSRKPVTEAQSCHLAVAPNHAVVSRSDRAAHVEQVLLHQQ' A
#
# COMPACT_ATOMS: atom_id res chain seq x y z
N GLU A 1 5.36 16.30 -0.63
CA GLU A 1 4.41 16.61 -1.73
C GLU A 1 4.86 15.92 -3.01
N SER A 2 3.92 15.59 -3.91
CA SER A 2 4.23 14.96 -5.20
C SER A 2 4.68 16.02 -6.22
N THR A 3 5.73 15.73 -6.98
CA THR A 3 6.26 16.64 -8.02
C THR A 3 5.53 16.53 -9.36
N ALA A 4 4.62 15.55 -9.51
CA ALA A 4 3.85 15.37 -10.73
C ALA A 4 2.78 16.46 -10.89
N ASP A 5 2.64 17.03 -12.10
CA ASP A 5 1.77 18.18 -12.39
C ASP A 5 0.30 18.00 -12.00
N TRP A 6 -0.23 16.78 -12.11
CA TRP A 6 -1.61 16.47 -11.75
C TRP A 6 -1.83 16.31 -10.24
N ALA A 7 -0.77 16.03 -9.47
CA ALA A 7 -0.85 15.71 -8.04
C ALA A 7 -0.37 16.86 -7.13
N LYS A 8 0.34 17.86 -7.68
CA LYS A 8 1.03 18.91 -6.92
C LYS A 8 0.12 19.81 -6.06
N ASN A 9 -1.15 19.96 -6.45
CA ASN A 9 -2.10 20.87 -5.80
C ASN A 9 -3.30 20.14 -5.16
N LEU A 10 -3.21 18.82 -4.94
CA LEU A 10 -4.29 18.07 -4.30
C LEU A 10 -4.25 18.27 -2.78
N ASN A 11 -5.36 18.71 -2.19
CA ASN A 11 -5.50 18.78 -0.74
C ASN A 11 -6.14 17.50 -0.21
N ARG A 12 -5.53 16.90 0.82
CA ARG A 12 -6.01 15.69 1.48
C ARG A 12 -7.45 15.82 1.98
N GLU A 13 -7.83 17.01 2.44
CA GLU A 13 -9.15 17.29 3.02
C GLU A 13 -10.28 17.34 1.98
N ASP A 14 -9.97 17.30 0.68
CA ASP A 14 -10.96 17.22 -0.40
C ASP A 14 -11.47 15.77 -0.62
N PHE A 15 -10.82 14.78 0.00
CA PHE A 15 -11.10 13.36 -0.21
C PHE A 15 -11.72 12.70 1.02
N ARG A 16 -12.50 11.63 0.79
CA ARG A 16 -13.14 10.82 1.84
C ARG A 16 -13.01 9.34 1.51
N LEU A 17 -12.93 8.52 2.55
CA LEU A 17 -13.01 7.07 2.46
C LEU A 17 -14.47 6.62 2.42
N LEU A 18 -14.71 5.48 1.77
CA LEU A 18 -15.98 4.76 1.79
C LEU A 18 -15.85 3.61 2.78
N CYS A 19 -16.73 3.57 3.77
CA CYS A 19 -16.74 2.53 4.79
C CYS A 19 -17.73 1.42 4.41
N LEU A 20 -17.54 0.23 4.98
CA LEU A 20 -18.40 -0.94 4.70
C LEU A 20 -19.85 -0.75 5.20
N ASP A 21 -20.05 0.11 6.19
CA ASP A 21 -21.37 0.50 6.71
C ASP A 21 -22.07 1.57 5.84
N GLY A 22 -21.47 1.97 4.72
CA GLY A 22 -21.98 2.99 3.81
C GLY A 22 -21.68 4.43 4.24
N SER A 23 -21.07 4.64 5.42
CA SER A 23 -20.63 5.97 5.86
C SER A 23 -19.39 6.45 5.10
N ARG A 24 -19.06 7.73 5.30
CA ARG A 24 -17.87 8.39 4.72
C ARG A 24 -17.04 8.99 5.84
N LYS A 25 -15.72 8.77 5.80
CA LYS A 25 -14.79 9.28 6.81
C LYS A 25 -13.59 10.03 6.21
N PRO A 26 -12.90 10.90 6.98
CA PRO A 26 -11.63 11.48 6.58
C PRO A 26 -10.59 10.40 6.26
N VAL A 27 -9.65 10.71 5.36
CA VAL A 27 -8.63 9.74 4.92
C VAL A 27 -7.62 9.35 5.99
N THR A 28 -7.56 10.09 7.10
CA THR A 28 -6.75 9.77 8.28
C THR A 28 -7.31 8.58 9.09
N GLU A 29 -8.57 8.20 8.89
CA GLU A 29 -9.23 7.12 9.63
C GLU A 29 -9.17 5.75 8.94
N ALA A 30 -8.20 5.55 8.03
CA ALA A 30 -8.05 4.31 7.27
C ALA A 30 -7.98 3.05 8.14
N GLN A 31 -7.47 3.14 9.38
CA GLN A 31 -7.44 2.01 10.31
C GLN A 31 -8.83 1.50 10.72
N SER A 32 -9.84 2.38 10.81
CA SER A 32 -11.22 2.02 11.19
C SER A 32 -12.20 1.98 10.01
N CYS A 33 -11.82 2.55 8.86
CA CYS A 33 -12.63 2.58 7.65
C CYS A 33 -11.77 2.24 6.45
N HIS A 34 -11.80 0.97 6.06
CA HIS A 34 -11.13 0.39 4.91
C HIS A 34 -11.95 -0.78 4.39
N LEU A 35 -11.65 -1.23 3.17
CA LEU A 35 -12.30 -2.39 2.58
C LEU A 35 -11.65 -3.70 3.04
N ALA A 36 -10.33 -3.72 3.14
CA ALA A 36 -9.53 -4.84 3.61
C ALA A 36 -8.11 -4.37 3.99
N VAL A 37 -7.34 -5.25 4.61
CA VAL A 37 -5.89 -5.07 4.82
C VAL A 37 -5.16 -5.88 3.74
N ALA A 38 -4.35 -5.22 2.92
CA ALA A 38 -3.53 -5.88 1.91
C ALA A 38 -2.23 -6.45 2.53
N PRO A 39 -1.81 -7.67 2.17
CA PRO A 39 -0.50 -8.18 2.57
C PRO A 39 0.62 -7.37 1.91
N ASN A 40 1.79 -7.33 2.54
CA ASN A 40 2.99 -6.74 1.93
C ASN A 40 3.38 -7.48 0.65
N HIS A 41 4.07 -6.79 -0.25
CA HIS A 41 4.67 -7.42 -1.42
C HIS A 41 5.68 -8.48 -1.00
N ALA A 42 5.70 -9.61 -1.73
CA ALA A 42 6.63 -10.71 -1.50
C ALA A 42 7.30 -11.12 -2.82
N VAL A 43 8.54 -11.59 -2.73
CA VAL A 43 9.25 -12.17 -3.87
C VAL A 43 8.83 -13.62 -4.02
N VAL A 44 8.51 -14.03 -5.26
CA VAL A 44 8.16 -15.42 -5.59
C VAL A 44 9.21 -16.02 -6.52
N SER A 45 9.47 -17.31 -6.35
CA SER A 45 10.37 -18.08 -7.23
C SER A 45 9.96 -19.55 -7.28
N ARG A 46 10.63 -20.36 -8.10
CA ARG A 46 10.45 -21.82 -8.06
C ARG A 46 10.88 -22.36 -6.69
N SER A 47 10.15 -23.35 -6.18
CA SER A 47 10.40 -23.92 -4.84
C SER A 47 11.85 -24.42 -4.66
N ASP A 48 12.45 -25.03 -5.69
CA ASP A 48 13.84 -25.50 -5.66
C ASP A 48 14.90 -24.38 -5.68
N ARG A 49 14.48 -23.13 -5.88
CA ARG A 49 15.36 -21.95 -5.97
C ARG A 49 15.15 -20.93 -4.85
N ALA A 50 14.11 -21.08 -4.03
CA ALA A 50 13.73 -20.10 -3.01
C ALA A 50 14.88 -19.76 -2.06
N ALA A 51 15.56 -20.76 -1.50
CA ALA A 51 16.69 -20.54 -0.58
C ALA A 51 17.87 -19.80 -1.23
N HIS A 52 18.15 -20.08 -2.51
CA HIS A 52 19.23 -19.40 -3.22
C HIS A 52 18.87 -17.94 -3.54
N VAL A 53 17.62 -17.70 -3.97
CA VAL A 53 17.11 -16.35 -4.22
C VAL A 53 17.11 -15.51 -2.95
N GLU A 54 16.66 -16.08 -1.82
CA GLU A 54 16.69 -15.43 -0.52
C GLU A 54 18.11 -15.02 -0.12
N GLN A 55 19.08 -15.96 -0.19
CA GLN A 55 20.48 -15.68 0.13
C GLN A 55 21.05 -14.55 -0.72
N VAL A 56 20.80 -14.56 -2.04
CA VAL A 56 21.29 -13.51 -2.94
C VAL A 56 20.64 -12.17 -2.61
N LEU A 57 19.32 -12.12 -2.38
CA LEU A 57 18.62 -10.88 -2.05
C LEU A 57 19.10 -10.27 -0.73
N LEU A 58 19.36 -11.09 0.29
CA LEU A 58 19.90 -10.60 1.57
C LEU A 58 21.32 -10.04 1.43
N HIS A 59 22.11 -10.54 0.47
CA HIS A 59 23.45 -10.02 0.21
C HIS A 59 23.44 -8.68 -0.56
N GLN A 60 22.37 -8.38 -1.31
CA GLN A 60 22.25 -7.13 -2.08
C GLN A 60 21.69 -5.95 -1.26
N GLN A 61 21.28 -6.20 -0.01
CA GLN A 61 20.81 -5.16 0.93
C GLN A 61 22.00 -4.46 1.58
#